data_AF-A0A9P9J3H0-F1
#
_entry.id   AF-A0A9P9J3H0-F1
#
_cell.length_a   1.000
_cell.length_b   1.000
_cell.length_c   1.000
_cell.angle_alpha   90.00
_cell.angle_beta   90.00
_cell.angle_gamma   90.00
#
_symmetry.space_group_name_H-M   'P 1'
#
loop_
_entity.id
_entity.type
_entity.pdbx_description
1 polymer ?
#
loop_
_entity_poly.entity_id
_entity_poly.type
_entity_poly.pdbx_seq_one_letter_code
_entity_poly.pdbx_strand_id
1 'polypeptide(L)' 'RARVTQACDQCRLSRRKCDSSLPSCCACVSLRLECSYAQEQRKRGKPTGYI' A
#
# COMPACT_ATOMS: atom_id res chain seq x y z
N ARG A 1 14.66 7.39 13.18
CA ARG A 1 13.72 6.25 13.03
C ARG A 1 12.68 6.63 11.98
N ALA A 2 12.84 6.21 10.72
CA ALA A 2 11.89 6.56 9.67
C ALA A 2 10.57 5.80 9.91
N ARG A 3 9.55 6.47 10.44
CA ARG A 3 8.19 5.94 10.54
C ARG A 3 7.56 6.02 9.15
N VAL A 4 7.99 5.15 8.24
CA VAL A 4 7.26 4.93 6.99
C VAL A 4 6.14 3.95 7.32
N THR A 5 5.10 4.43 8.00
CA THR A 5 3.85 3.68 8.14
C THR A 5 3.16 3.71 6.78
N GLN A 6 3.52 2.79 5.90
CA GLN A 6 2.83 2.64 4.61
C GLN A 6 1.39 2.23 4.92
N ALA A 7 0.45 3.10 4.57
CA ALA A 7 -0.96 2.73 4.52
C ALA A 7 -1.19 1.78 3.33
N CYS A 8 -2.02 0.76 3.52
CA CYS A 8 -2.46 -0.12 2.43
C CYS A 8 -3.25 0.67 1.37
N ASP A 9 -3.44 0.07 0.20
CA ASP A 9 -4.13 0.71 -0.93
C ASP A 9 -5.56 1.12 -0.57
N GLN A 10 -6.30 0.25 0.11
CA GLN A 10 -7.67 0.53 0.55
C GLN A 10 -7.74 1.73 1.51
N CYS A 11 -6.81 1.84 2.46
CA CYS A 11 -6.78 2.98 3.36
C CYS A 11 -6.31 4.26 2.66
N ARG A 12 -5.42 4.15 1.67
CA ARG A 12 -5.00 5.29 0.82
C ARG A 12 -6.18 5.82 0.00
N LEU A 13 -6.89 4.95 -0.70
CA LEU A 13 -8.06 5.29 -1.53
C LEU A 13 -9.19 5.87 -0.68
N SER A 14 -9.49 5.21 0.44
CA SER A 14 -10.57 5.63 1.34
C SER A 14 -10.19 6.79 2.27
N ARG A 15 -8.93 7.27 2.21
CA ARG A 15 -8.35 8.29 3.11
C ARG A 15 -8.58 7.99 4.59
N ARG A 16 -8.52 6.72 4.97
CA ARG A 16 -8.70 6.23 6.35
C ARG A 16 -7.35 6.08 7.03
N LYS A 17 -7.36 6.10 8.36
CA LYS A 17 -6.17 5.79 9.16
C LYS A 17 -5.84 4.30 8.98
N CYS A 18 -4.63 3.99 8.52
CA CYS A 18 -4.15 2.63 8.38
C CYS A 18 -3.25 2.28 9.56
N ASP A 19 -3.56 1.18 10.25
CA ASP A 19 -2.76 0.70 11.38
C ASP A 19 -1.54 -0.15 10.94
N SER A 20 -1.29 -0.23 9.63
CA SER A 20 -0.18 -0.96 9.00
C SER A 20 0.00 -2.41 9.50
N SER A 21 -1.07 -3.01 10.04
CA SER A 21 -1.08 -4.37 10.56
C SER A 21 -0.97 -5.35 9.39
N LEU A 22 -0.06 -6.32 9.49
CA LEU A 22 0.10 -7.42 8.54
C LEU A 22 -0.47 -8.70 9.16
N PRO A 23 -1.19 -9.54 8.38
CA PRO A 23 -1.35 -9.53 6.92
C PRO A 23 -2.42 -8.56 6.39
N SER A 24 -3.28 -7.99 7.24
CA SER A 24 -4.32 -7.05 6.83
C SER A 24 -4.57 -5.98 7.90
N CYS A 25 -4.84 -4.76 7.46
CA CYS A 25 -5.10 -3.62 8.34
C CYS A 25 -6.43 -3.81 9.11
N CYS A 26 -6.51 -3.33 10.36
CA CYS A 26 -7.72 -3.47 11.18
C CYS A 26 -8.98 -2.92 10.50
N ALA A 27 -8.87 -1.76 9.83
CA ALA A 27 -9.96 -1.18 9.05
C ALA A 27 -10.41 -2.09 7.89
N CYS A 28 -9.46 -2.71 7.20
CA CYS A 28 -9.70 -3.60 6.07
C CYS A 28 -10.38 -4.88 6.52
N VAL A 29 -9.93 -5.46 7.64
CA VAL A 29 -10.53 -6.65 8.25
C VAL A 29 -11.95 -6.38 8.72
N SER A 30 -12.18 -5.24 9.39
CA SER A 30 -13.51 -4.83 9.86
C SER A 30 -14.50 -4.63 8.71
N LEU A 31 -14.02 -4.11 7.58
CA LEU A 31 -14.82 -3.90 6.38
C LEU A 31 -14.86 -5.14 5.47
N ARG A 32 -14.14 -6.22 5.82
CA ARG A 32 -13.89 -7.40 4.97
C ARG A 32 -13.45 -7.02 3.55
N LEU A 33 -12.62 -5.99 3.44
CA LEU A 33 -12.05 -5.53 2.19
C LEU A 33 -10.68 -6.16 1.96
N GLU A 34 -10.32 -6.29 0.69
CA GLU A 34 -9.03 -6.85 0.28
C GLU A 34 -7.89 -5.89 0.65
N CYS A 35 -7.13 -6.26 1.68
CA CYS A 35 -6.01 -5.44 2.14
C CYS A 35 -4.77 -5.73 1.32
N SER A 36 -4.53 -4.90 0.31
CA SER A 36 -3.30 -4.96 -0.47
C SER A 36 -2.34 -3.87 -0.01
N TYR A 37 -1.17 -4.27 0.45
CA TYR A 37 -0.02 -3.38 0.61
C TYR A 37 0.84 -3.46 -0.63
N ALA A 38 0.20 -3.39 -1.81
CA ALA A 38 0.90 -3.43 -3.09
C ALA A 38 2.02 -2.39 -3.03
N GLN A 39 3.23 -2.87 -2.76
CA GLN A 39 4.43 -2.17 -3.14
C GLN A 39 4.28 -2.15 -4.63
N GLU A 40 3.86 -1.02 -5.18
CA GLU A 40 3.72 -0.87 -6.59
C GLU A 40 5.11 -1.10 -7.17
N GLN A 41 5.40 -2.37 -7.45
CA GLN A 41 6.26 -2.82 -8.50
C GLN A 41 5.53 -2.44 -9.80
N ARG A 42 5.10 -1.17 -9.94
CA ARG A 42 5.26 -0.51 -11.22
C ARG A 42 6.76 -0.57 -11.38
N LYS A 43 7.19 -1.66 -12.02
CA LYS A 43 8.27 -1.64 -12.98
C LYS A 43 7.96 -0.40 -13.81
N ARG A 44 8.41 0.77 -13.34
CA ARG A 44 8.66 1.92 -14.17
C ARG A 44 9.69 1.33 -15.10
N GLY A 45 9.21 0.86 -16.25
CA GLY A 45 10.06 0.26 -17.26
C GLY A 45 11.24 1.21 -17.39
N LYS A 46 12.44 0.67 -17.19
CA LYS A 46 13.71 1.35 -17.38
C LYS A 46 13.55 2.43 -18.48
N PRO A 47 13.72 3.74 -18.21
CA PRO A 47 13.88 4.69 -19.29
C PRO A 47 15.31 4.47 -19.82
N THR A 48 15.48 3.45 -20.64
CA THR A 48 16.71 3.25 -21.40
C THR A 48 16.37 3.46 -22.85
N GLY A 49 16.12 4.73 -23.19
CA GLY A 49 16.66 5.28 -24.42
C GLY A 49 18.14 5.52 -24.19
N TYR A 50 18.99 4.61 -24.67
CA TYR A 50 20.39 4.87 -24.99
C TYR A 50 20.95 3.70 -25.83
N ILE A 51 20.67 3.73 -27.14
CA ILE A 51 21.57 3.28 -28.21
C ILE A 51 21.16 4.00 -29.50
#